data_AF-A0A2S8BG87-F1
#
_entry.id   AF-A0A2S8BG87-F1
#
_cell.length_a   1.000
_cell.length_b   1.000
_cell.length_c   1.000
_cell.angle_alpha   90.00
_cell.angle_beta   90.00
_cell.angle_gamma   90.00
#
_symmetry.space_group_name_H-M   'P 1'
#
loop_
_entity.id
_entity.type
_entity.pdbx_description
1 polymer ?
#
loop_
_entity_poly.entity_id
_entity_poly.type
_entity_poly.pdbx_seq_one_letter_code
_entity_poly.pdbx_strand_id
1 'polypeptide(L)'
;MSATDTAVLAALDWQTITCQCSGHECKRPARSQVEIHAVDHCGCPGTNAFGNVVELLCNECALVLRVQIEMQVRRLAMFGRPYCAVCRARIAVVGDVLRAVKAL
;
A
#
# COMPACT_ATOMS: atom_id res chain seq x y z
N MET A 1 36.49 -4.02 -10.48
CA MET A 1 35.55 -4.27 -9.36
C MET A 1 36.24 -5.20 -8.39
N SER A 2 36.35 -4.80 -7.13
CA SER A 2 36.94 -5.62 -6.07
C SER A 2 36.00 -6.78 -5.71
N ALA A 3 36.55 -7.90 -5.24
CA ALA A 3 35.74 -9.00 -4.69
C ALA A 3 34.83 -8.55 -3.52
N THR A 4 35.25 -7.50 -2.81
CA THR A 4 34.45 -6.84 -1.75
C THR A 4 33.24 -6.12 -2.33
N ASP A 5 33.36 -5.48 -3.49
CA ASP A 5 32.24 -4.77 -4.14
C ASP A 5 31.16 -5.76 -4.60
N THR A 6 31.58 -6.91 -5.13
CA THR A 6 30.66 -7.97 -5.58
C THR A 6 29.92 -8.62 -4.40
N ALA A 7 30.58 -8.83 -3.27
CA ALA A 7 29.96 -9.36 -2.06
C ALA A 7 28.94 -8.39 -1.43
N VAL A 8 29.24 -7.08 -1.42
CA VAL A 8 28.31 -6.04 -0.95
C VAL A 8 27.07 -5.96 -1.85
N LEU A 9 27.24 -6.06 -3.17
CA LEU A 9 26.12 -6.07 -4.11
C LEU A 9 25.29 -7.37 -4.02
N ALA A 10 25.92 -8.51 -3.76
CA ALA A 10 25.23 -9.79 -3.56
C ALA A 10 24.47 -9.85 -2.22
N ALA A 11 24.92 -9.13 -1.19
CA ALA A 11 24.24 -9.00 0.09
C ALA A 11 22.98 -8.11 0.02
N LEU A 12 22.84 -7.30 -1.03
CA LEU A 12 21.56 -6.71 -1.40
C LEU A 12 20.72 -7.84 -2.03
N ASP A 13 20.12 -8.69 -1.19
CA ASP A 13 19.16 -9.70 -1.65
C ASP A 13 17.88 -9.00 -2.12
N TRP A 14 17.89 -8.51 -3.37
CA TRP A 14 16.71 -7.97 -4.05
C TRP A 14 15.72 -9.09 -4.45
N GLN A 15 16.07 -10.38 -4.25
CA GLN A 15 15.20 -11.49 -4.61
C GLN A 15 14.11 -11.73 -3.56
N THR A 16 14.37 -11.38 -2.30
CA THR A 16 13.42 -11.57 -1.19
C THR A 16 12.97 -10.25 -0.60
N ILE A 17 12.06 -9.55 -1.29
CA ILE A 17 11.41 -8.38 -0.71
C ILE A 17 10.39 -8.85 0.34
N THR A 18 10.54 -8.38 1.59
CA THR A 18 9.61 -8.70 2.67
C THR A 18 8.40 -7.77 2.68
N CYS A 19 7.31 -8.24 3.28
CA CYS A 19 6.10 -7.48 3.52
C CYS A 19 6.40 -6.17 4.30
N GLN A 20 5.79 -5.08 3.87
CA GLN A 20 5.96 -3.72 4.39
C GLN A 20 4.70 -3.22 5.11
N CYS A 21 3.83 -4.11 5.57
CA CYS A 21 2.59 -3.71 6.21
C CYS A 21 2.85 -2.84 7.44
N SER A 22 2.14 -1.72 7.54
CA SER A 22 2.29 -0.75 8.63
C SER A 22 1.73 -1.22 9.98
N GLY A 23 0.88 -2.27 9.99
CA GLY A 23 0.19 -2.72 11.20
C GLY A 23 1.00 -3.62 12.15
N HIS A 24 2.09 -4.24 11.67
CA HIS A 24 2.98 -5.09 12.48
C HIS A 24 4.27 -5.43 11.70
N GLU A 25 5.29 -5.95 12.39
CA GLU A 25 6.52 -6.43 11.75
C GLU A 25 6.28 -7.80 11.06
N CYS A 26 5.98 -7.77 9.77
CA CYS A 26 5.76 -8.97 8.96
C CYS A 26 7.01 -9.33 8.13
N LYS A 27 7.61 -10.49 8.41
CA LYS A 27 8.82 -10.96 7.70
C LYS A 27 8.52 -11.88 6.50
N ARG A 28 7.24 -12.06 6.16
CA ARG A 28 6.84 -12.91 5.04
C ARG A 28 7.21 -12.25 3.71
N PRO A 29 7.54 -13.03 2.66
CA PRO A 29 7.80 -12.47 1.33
C PRO A 29 6.59 -11.68 0.82
N ALA A 30 6.86 -10.47 0.30
CA ALA A 30 5.89 -9.70 -0.43
C ALA A 30 5.52 -10.44 -1.73
N ARG A 31 4.24 -10.38 -2.08
CA ARG A 31 3.69 -11.02 -3.29
C ARG A 31 2.89 -10.05 -4.14
N SER A 32 2.60 -8.88 -3.60
CA SER A 32 1.85 -7.85 -4.29
C SER A 32 2.37 -6.46 -3.96
N GLN A 33 2.40 -5.59 -4.96
CA GLN A 33 2.41 -4.16 -4.78
C GLN A 33 0.97 -3.66 -4.70
N VAL A 34 0.63 -2.93 -3.64
CA VAL A 34 -0.67 -2.30 -3.48
C VAL A 34 -0.54 -0.78 -3.60
N GLU A 35 -1.56 -0.15 -4.18
CA GLU A 35 -1.67 1.31 -4.23
C GLU A 35 -2.91 1.73 -3.45
N ILE A 36 -2.68 2.47 -2.37
CA ILE A 36 -3.69 2.90 -1.41
C ILE A 36 -3.83 4.42 -1.53
N HIS A 37 -5.01 4.92 -1.85
CA HIS A 37 -5.29 6.34 -1.85
C HIS A 37 -4.97 6.93 -0.47
N ALA A 38 -4.03 7.88 -0.41
CA ALA A 38 -3.72 8.62 0.81
C ALA A 38 -4.86 9.63 1.07
N VAL A 39 -5.99 9.16 1.59
CA VAL A 39 -7.16 10.00 1.81
C VAL A 39 -6.77 11.22 2.66
N ASP A 40 -7.14 12.40 2.17
CA ASP A 40 -6.82 13.73 2.72
C ASP A 40 -5.34 14.12 2.71
N HIS A 41 -4.45 13.26 2.21
CA HIS A 41 -2.99 13.46 2.14
C HIS A 41 -2.42 13.11 0.76
N CYS A 42 -3.26 13.01 -0.26
CA CYS A 42 -2.89 12.54 -1.60
C CYS A 42 -2.06 13.56 -2.42
N GLY A 43 -1.73 14.71 -1.83
CA GLY A 43 -0.77 15.69 -2.36
C GLY A 43 0.49 15.83 -1.51
N CYS A 44 0.70 14.97 -0.51
CA CYS A 44 1.82 15.04 0.42
C CYS A 44 3.02 14.20 -0.05
N PRO A 45 4.24 14.50 0.44
CA PRO A 45 5.40 13.63 0.26
C PRO A 45 5.09 12.19 0.72
N GLY A 46 5.69 11.21 0.06
CA GLY A 46 5.43 9.79 0.33
C GLY A 46 4.24 9.20 -0.45
N THR A 47 3.64 9.98 -1.35
CA THR A 47 2.65 9.49 -2.32
C THR A 47 3.21 9.48 -3.74
N ASN A 48 2.70 8.59 -4.58
CA ASN A 48 3.04 8.57 -6.01
C ASN A 48 2.31 9.70 -6.77
N ALA A 49 2.54 9.82 -8.08
CA ALA A 49 1.94 10.86 -8.92
C ALA A 49 0.39 10.84 -8.96
N PHE A 50 -0.23 9.75 -8.51
CA PHE A 50 -1.69 9.60 -8.43
C PHE A 50 -2.22 9.81 -7.00
N GLY A 51 -1.35 10.19 -6.06
CA GLY A 51 -1.70 10.44 -4.67
C GLY A 51 -1.93 9.16 -3.85
N ASN A 52 -1.27 8.07 -4.23
CA ASN A 52 -1.35 6.79 -3.54
C ASN A 52 -0.09 6.54 -2.69
N VAL A 53 -0.26 6.00 -1.48
CA VAL A 53 0.80 5.26 -0.78
C VAL A 53 0.99 3.92 -1.49
N VAL A 54 2.24 3.53 -1.71
CA VAL A 54 2.60 2.25 -2.30
C VAL A 54 3.20 1.37 -1.22
N GLU A 55 2.62 0.20 -0.99
CA GLU A 55 3.14 -0.81 -0.04
C GLU A 55 3.38 -2.14 -0.77
N LEU A 56 4.39 -2.89 -0.33
CA LEU A 56 4.63 -4.26 -0.78
C LEU A 56 4.10 -5.23 0.28
N LEU A 57 3.08 -6.02 -0.05
CA LEU A 57 2.38 -6.87 0.91
C LEU A 57 2.47 -8.35 0.55
N CYS A 58 2.55 -9.20 1.58
CA CYS A 58 2.24 -10.62 1.43
C CYS A 58 0.72 -10.83 1.25
N ASN A 59 0.31 -12.00 0.76
CA ASN A 59 -1.10 -12.29 0.46
C ASN A 59 -2.04 -12.08 1.67
N GLU A 60 -1.60 -12.46 2.87
CA GLU A 60 -2.42 -12.32 4.06
C GLU A 60 -2.57 -10.86 4.49
N CYS A 61 -1.47 -10.10 4.51
CA CYS A 61 -1.52 -8.67 4.83
C CYS A 61 -2.34 -7.89 3.80
N ALA A 62 -2.27 -8.25 2.51
CA ALA A 62 -3.09 -7.64 1.47
C ALA A 62 -4.60 -7.95 1.68
N LEU A 63 -4.94 -9.17 2.08
CA LEU A 63 -6.31 -9.55 2.42
C LEU A 63 -6.82 -8.78 3.64
N VAL A 64 -6.02 -8.72 4.72
CA VAL A 64 -6.36 -7.98 5.94
C VAL A 64 -6.57 -6.49 5.63
N LEU A 65 -5.69 -5.87 4.85
CA LEU A 65 -5.82 -4.48 4.41
C LEU A 65 -7.14 -4.26 3.67
N ARG A 66 -7.48 -5.15 2.72
CA ARG A 66 -8.75 -5.06 1.97
C ARG A 66 -9.96 -5.10 2.90
N VAL A 67 -9.98 -6.03 3.85
CA VAL A 67 -11.06 -6.16 4.84
C VAL A 67 -11.16 -4.91 5.71
N GLN A 68 -10.03 -4.39 6.19
CA GLN A 68 -10.00 -3.15 6.98
C GLN A 68 -10.57 -1.97 6.19
N ILE A 69 -10.15 -1.78 4.94
CA ILE A 69 -10.68 -0.74 4.05
C ILE A 69 -12.18 -0.91 3.85
N GLU A 70 -12.65 -2.13 3.59
CA GLU A 70 -14.08 -2.40 3.44
C GLU A 70 -14.88 -2.03 4.68
N MET A 71 -14.40 -2.41 5.86
CA MET A 71 -15.02 -2.04 7.13
C MET A 71 -15.10 -0.52 7.31
N GLN A 72 -14.03 0.22 6.98
CA GLN A 72 -14.03 1.67 7.11
C GLN A 72 -14.96 2.34 6.08
N VAL A 73 -14.96 1.91 4.83
CA VAL A 73 -15.86 2.43 3.80
C VAL A 73 -17.33 2.17 4.16
N ARG A 74 -17.65 0.98 4.68
CA ARG A 74 -19.00 0.67 5.18
C ARG A 74 -19.40 1.56 6.37
N ARG A 75 -18.47 1.82 7.29
CA ARG A 75 -18.70 2.75 8.40
C ARG A 75 -18.97 4.16 7.93
N LEU A 76 -18.17 4.66 6.98
CA LEU A 76 -18.37 5.98 6.40
C LEU A 76 -19.76 6.10 5.79
N ALA A 77 -20.22 5.09 5.04
CA ALA A 77 -21.54 5.11 4.39
C ALA A 77 -22.72 5.38 5.34
N MET A 78 -22.59 5.08 6.64
CA MET A 78 -23.61 5.39 7.65
C MET A 78 -23.72 6.89 7.95
N PHE A 79 -22.65 7.65 7.74
CA PHE A 79 -22.55 9.09 8.00
C PHE A 79 -22.55 9.95 6.72
N GLY A 80 -22.66 9.31 5.55
CA GLY A 80 -22.54 9.92 4.23
C GLY A 80 -21.42 9.30 3.39
N ARG A 81 -21.28 9.71 2.13
CA ARG A 81 -20.17 9.24 1.27
C ARG A 81 -19.19 10.39 1.09
N PRO A 82 -18.15 10.49 1.93
CA PRO A 82 -17.27 11.64 1.95
C PRO A 82 -16.40 11.69 0.68
N TYR A 83 -15.71 12.82 0.53
CA TYR A 83 -14.75 13.07 -0.53
C TYR A 83 -13.40 13.36 0.10
N CYS A 84 -12.32 12.97 -0.56
CA CYS A 84 -10.97 13.37 -0.17
C CYS A 84 -10.86 14.91 -0.20
N ALA A 85 -10.32 15.50 0.86
CA ALA A 85 -10.18 16.94 1.02
C ALA A 85 -9.25 17.57 -0.02
N VAL A 86 -8.26 16.80 -0.51
CA VAL A 86 -7.25 17.28 -1.46
C VAL A 86 -7.72 17.12 -2.91
N CYS A 87 -7.95 15.89 -3.37
CA CYS A 87 -8.29 15.63 -4.78
C CYS A 87 -9.79 15.60 -5.07
N ARG A 88 -10.65 15.75 -4.05
CA ARG A 88 -12.12 15.69 -4.16
C ARG A 88 -12.66 14.38 -4.72
N ALA A 89 -11.85 13.32 -4.80
CA ALA A 89 -12.33 11.99 -5.19
C ALA A 89 -13.30 11.45 -4.15
N ARG A 90 -14.39 10.83 -4.61
CA ARG A 90 -15.41 10.21 -3.76
C ARG A 90 -14.85 8.97 -3.07
N ILE A 91 -15.26 8.74 -1.82
CA ILE A 91 -14.96 7.53 -1.04
C ILE A 91 -16.26 6.78 -0.78
N ALA A 92 -16.57 5.82 -1.64
CA ALA A 92 -17.84 5.09 -1.63
C ALA A 92 -17.68 3.56 -1.66
N VAL A 93 -16.63 3.06 -2.30
CA VAL A 93 -16.33 1.64 -2.42
C VAL A 93 -14.87 1.36 -2.09
N VAL A 94 -14.53 0.09 -1.84
CA VAL A 94 -13.14 -0.33 -1.55
C VAL A 94 -12.17 0.16 -2.62
N GLY A 95 -12.56 0.12 -3.90
CA GLY A 95 -11.72 0.57 -5.03
C GLY A 95 -11.39 2.06 -5.03
N ASP A 96 -12.16 2.89 -4.33
CA ASP A 96 -11.84 4.33 -4.20
C ASP A 96 -10.65 4.57 -3.26
N VAL A 97 -10.36 3.58 -2.40
CA VAL A 97 -9.26 3.59 -1.43
C VAL A 97 -8.15 2.63 -1.87
N LEU A 98 -8.43 1.34 -2.05
CA LEU A 98 -7.50 0.35 -2.60
C LEU A 98 -7.58 0.35 -4.13
N ARG A 99 -6.77 1.21 -4.76
CA ARG A 99 -6.87 1.52 -6.20
C ARG A 99 -6.18 0.51 -7.09
N ALA A 100 -5.13 -0.16 -6.60
CA ALA A 100 -4.47 -1.22 -7.35
C ALA A 100 -3.90 -2.29 -6.42
N VAL A 101 -3.89 -3.53 -6.94
CA VAL A 101 -3.16 -4.67 -6.39
C VAL A 101 -2.50 -5.37 -7.58
N LYS A 102 -1.17 -5.36 -7.64
CA LYS A 102 -0.38 -5.93 -8.73
C LYS A 102 0.51 -7.02 -8.15
N ALA A 103 0.55 -8.19 -8.79
CA ALA A 103 1.49 -9.24 -8.38
C ALA A 103 2.94 -8.78 -8.60
N LEU A 104 3.84 -9.22 -7.71
CA LEU A 104 5.30 -9.03 -7.83
C LEU A 104 5.93 -10.14 -8.66
#